data_AF-A0A7C6BPH3-F1
#
_entry.id   AF-A0A7C6BPH3-F1
#
_cell.length_a   1.000
_cell.length_b   1.000
_cell.length_c   1.000
_cell.angle_alpha   90.00
_cell.angle_beta   90.00
_cell.angle_gamma   90.00
#
_symmetry.space_group_name_H-M   'P 1'
#
loop_
_entity.id
_entity.type
_entity.pdbx_description
1 polymer ?
#
loop_
_entity_poly.entity_id
_entity_poly.type
_entity_poly.pdbx_seq_one_letter_code
_entity_poly.pdbx_strand_id
1 'polypeptide(L)'
;MNELEEMLLDKLHKRYPGDIPDFIQNRFNIEWEYFWITWRGDLLLLYQAVMKAAEAAGQPVWNRDFGSGFFLFYLLDKGLNPLEPHWECKDCGYIERDEQAELCFDLPVKDCPKCGKRMYRDGIHGSAEEALYSTYLEFLVNKEFQETANEAVLDALKGYKVYQRRGNHRPCPTNYQSYYYTDKVKKKDRPLIHQDKLGFEYINIEDEKAFSSTFRSITIKAMTGEPMTKQPLSMEDWIKSKPDIRAFLLRSVQDMKKQSLYYPNNPEEQMLEMIEALQPDTWTALIEIVCYAFGTYTQEGKIATVQEKIELIKGSDFRHILYAREPLQFYLRKQGIPAILDYQMVEQLRKGRKGWEMELFGEKTPLLEKDKLFNAVIYQWPRTHAINWLWRNMRREDFV
;
A
#
# COMPACT_ATOMS: atom_id res chain seq x y z
N MET A 1 -0.91 -25.01 -5.80
CA MET A 1 -0.05 -24.30 -4.83
C MET A 1 1.43 -24.52 -5.16
N ASN A 2 1.92 -25.75 -5.28
CA ASN A 2 3.34 -25.99 -5.64
C ASN A 2 3.75 -25.32 -6.97
N GLU A 3 2.93 -25.41 -8.02
CA GLU A 3 3.19 -24.71 -9.30
C GLU A 3 3.27 -23.18 -9.14
N LEU A 4 2.53 -22.62 -8.18
CA LEU A 4 2.55 -21.20 -7.88
C LEU A 4 3.86 -20.81 -7.17
N GLU A 5 4.35 -21.66 -6.28
CA GLU A 5 5.66 -21.52 -5.62
C GLU A 5 6.79 -21.52 -6.64
N GLU A 6 6.83 -22.55 -7.49
CA GLU A 6 7.86 -22.71 -8.52
C GLU A 6 7.90 -21.51 -9.46
N MET A 7 6.73 -21.00 -9.87
CA MET A 7 6.62 -19.81 -10.70
C MET A 7 7.10 -18.53 -9.98
N LEU A 8 6.82 -18.39 -8.68
CA LEU A 8 7.30 -17.24 -7.90
C LEU A 8 8.81 -17.32 -7.63
N LEU A 9 9.36 -18.51 -7.38
CA LEU A 9 10.80 -18.75 -7.26
C LEU A 9 11.54 -18.46 -8.57
N ASP A 10 11.01 -18.90 -9.71
CA ASP A 10 11.56 -18.56 -11.04
C ASP A 10 11.57 -17.03 -11.26
N LYS A 11 10.51 -16.33 -10.87
CA LYS A 11 10.46 -14.86 -10.91
C LYS A 11 11.46 -14.21 -9.97
N LEU A 12 11.65 -14.75 -8.77
CA LEU A 12 12.63 -14.27 -7.80
C LEU A 12 14.05 -14.36 -8.38
N HIS A 13 14.44 -15.52 -8.92
CA HIS A 13 15.74 -15.73 -9.54
C HIS A 13 15.93 -14.87 -10.80
N LYS A 14 14.88 -14.65 -11.59
CA LYS A 14 14.94 -13.73 -12.74
C LYS A 14 15.11 -12.27 -12.32
N ARG A 15 14.50 -11.86 -11.20
CA ARG A 15 14.63 -10.50 -10.67
C ARG A 15 16.00 -10.27 -10.03
N TYR A 16 16.54 -11.27 -9.35
CA TYR A 16 17.83 -11.23 -8.66
C TYR A 16 18.70 -12.39 -9.15
N PRO A 17 19.42 -12.22 -10.28
CA PRO A 17 20.18 -13.30 -10.92
C PRO A 17 21.52 -13.62 -10.23
N GLY A 18 21.95 -12.79 -9.27
CA GLY A 18 23.13 -13.03 -8.45
C GLY A 18 22.83 -13.87 -7.20
N ASP A 19 23.76 -13.86 -6.24
CA ASP A 19 23.53 -14.45 -4.92
C ASP A 19 22.41 -13.69 -4.20
N ILE A 20 21.27 -14.35 -3.95
CA ILE A 20 20.12 -13.74 -3.27
C ILE A 20 20.46 -13.59 -1.77
N PRO A 21 20.49 -12.36 -1.22
CA PRO A 21 20.75 -12.16 0.20
C PRO A 21 19.63 -12.68 1.09
N ASP A 22 19.98 -13.06 2.33
CA ASP A 22 19.05 -13.64 3.30
C ASP A 22 17.82 -12.77 3.55
N PHE A 23 17.93 -11.44 3.60
CA PHE A 23 16.77 -10.58 3.86
C PHE A 23 15.71 -10.65 2.74
N ILE A 24 16.14 -10.91 1.49
CA ILE A 24 15.24 -11.10 0.35
C ILE A 24 14.61 -12.50 0.41
N GLN A 25 15.43 -13.53 0.63
CA GLN A 25 14.95 -14.90 0.71
C GLN A 25 14.00 -15.11 1.89
N ASN A 26 14.32 -14.53 3.05
CA ASN A 26 13.48 -14.57 4.24
C ASN A 26 12.15 -13.85 4.00
N ARG A 27 12.16 -12.70 3.30
CA ARG A 27 10.92 -12.02 2.92
C ARG A 27 10.02 -12.90 2.05
N PHE A 28 10.59 -13.57 1.05
CA PHE A 28 9.87 -14.54 0.22
C PHE A 28 9.27 -15.66 1.08
N ASN A 29 10.09 -16.29 1.92
CA ASN A 29 9.69 -17.43 2.73
C ASN A 29 8.56 -17.08 3.70
N ILE A 30 8.66 -15.95 4.40
CA ILE A 30 7.63 -15.47 5.35
C ILE A 30 6.31 -15.24 4.62
N GLU A 31 6.34 -14.53 3.48
CA GLU A 31 5.11 -14.27 2.75
C GLU A 31 4.51 -15.55 2.16
N TRP A 32 5.34 -16.42 1.58
CA TRP A 32 4.88 -17.67 1.01
C TRP A 32 4.29 -18.63 2.05
N GLU A 33 4.97 -18.81 3.18
CA GLU A 33 4.51 -19.65 4.28
C GLU A 33 3.13 -19.20 4.78
N TYR A 34 2.91 -17.88 4.91
CA TYR A 34 1.60 -17.35 5.28
C TYR A 34 0.53 -17.71 4.25
N PHE A 35 0.79 -17.52 2.96
CA PHE A 35 -0.17 -17.84 1.89
C PHE A 35 -0.48 -19.33 1.83
N TRP A 36 0.51 -20.16 2.08
CA TRP A 36 0.38 -21.60 2.16
C TRP A 36 -0.51 -22.01 3.34
N ILE A 37 -0.17 -21.59 4.56
CA ILE A 37 -0.88 -21.98 5.79
C ILE A 37 -2.31 -21.44 5.81
N THR A 38 -2.53 -20.23 5.27
CA THR A 38 -3.85 -19.59 5.24
C THR A 38 -4.69 -19.94 4.00
N TRP A 39 -4.16 -20.76 3.09
CA TRP A 39 -4.83 -21.17 1.85
C TRP A 39 -5.30 -19.98 1.00
N ARG A 40 -4.40 -19.01 0.80
CA ARG A 40 -4.65 -17.72 0.11
C ARG A 40 -4.01 -17.60 -1.27
N GLY A 41 -3.59 -18.70 -1.89
CA GLY A 41 -3.01 -18.69 -3.24
C GLY A 41 -3.92 -18.11 -4.32
N ASP A 42 -5.23 -18.07 -4.08
CA ASP A 42 -6.21 -17.43 -4.95
C ASP A 42 -6.01 -15.91 -5.10
N LEU A 43 -5.56 -15.21 -4.05
CA LEU A 43 -5.22 -13.80 -4.16
C LEU A 43 -4.06 -13.57 -5.13
N LEU A 44 -3.04 -14.45 -5.14
CA LEU A 44 -1.92 -14.39 -6.08
C LEU A 44 -2.37 -14.67 -7.51
N LEU A 45 -3.28 -15.63 -7.71
CA LEU A 45 -3.84 -15.96 -9.02
C LEU A 45 -4.69 -14.81 -9.57
N LEU A 46 -5.55 -14.22 -8.74
CA LEU A 46 -6.34 -13.03 -9.08
C LEU A 46 -5.45 -11.85 -9.46
N TYR A 47 -4.42 -11.57 -8.65
CA TYR A 47 -3.46 -10.52 -8.94
C TYR A 47 -2.78 -10.75 -10.29
N GLN A 48 -2.27 -11.96 -10.52
CA GLN A 48 -1.62 -12.33 -11.77
C GLN A 48 -2.57 -12.22 -12.97
N ALA A 49 -3.84 -12.61 -12.83
CA ALA A 49 -4.83 -12.52 -13.90
C ALA A 49 -5.04 -11.06 -14.36
N VAL A 50 -5.23 -10.14 -13.42
CA VAL A 50 -5.37 -8.71 -13.72
C VAL A 50 -4.10 -8.15 -14.38
N MET A 51 -2.91 -8.48 -13.86
CA MET A 51 -1.64 -8.01 -14.41
C MET A 51 -1.38 -8.55 -15.83
N LYS A 52 -1.65 -9.83 -16.10
CA LYS A 52 -1.51 -10.41 -17.44
C LYS A 52 -2.49 -9.78 -18.43
N ALA A 53 -3.74 -9.56 -18.02
CA ALA A 53 -4.72 -8.88 -18.85
C ALA A 53 -4.29 -7.44 -19.16
N ALA A 54 -3.73 -6.74 -18.18
CA ALA A 54 -3.21 -5.38 -18.35
C ALA A 54 -2.03 -5.32 -19.32
N GLU A 55 -1.07 -6.25 -19.16
CA GLU A 55 0.09 -6.37 -20.05
C GLU A 55 -0.35 -6.64 -21.50
N ALA A 56 -1.26 -7.61 -21.70
CA ALA A 56 -1.80 -7.96 -23.01
C ALA A 56 -2.59 -6.80 -23.65
N ALA A 57 -3.37 -6.05 -22.87
CA ALA A 57 -4.11 -4.88 -23.33
C ALA A 57 -3.22 -3.63 -23.48
N GLY A 58 -1.97 -3.68 -23.03
CA GLY A 58 -1.09 -2.53 -22.99
C GLY A 58 -1.57 -1.41 -22.06
N GLN A 59 -2.37 -1.73 -21.04
CA GLN A 59 -3.00 -0.78 -20.13
C GLN A 59 -2.22 -0.68 -18.81
N PRO A 60 -2.09 0.52 -18.22
CA PRO A 60 -1.62 0.64 -16.84
C PRO A 60 -2.70 0.16 -15.86
N VAL A 61 -2.25 -0.42 -14.76
CA VAL A 61 -3.09 -0.80 -13.62
C VAL A 61 -2.38 -0.41 -12.34
N TRP A 62 -3.13 0.11 -11.38
CA TRP A 62 -2.59 0.48 -10.08
C TRP A 62 -3.29 -0.30 -8.99
N ASN A 63 -2.54 -1.10 -8.23
CA ASN A 63 -3.06 -1.61 -6.96
C ASN A 63 -3.20 -0.41 -6.00
N ARG A 64 -4.38 -0.21 -5.43
CA ARG A 64 -4.69 0.94 -4.57
C ARG A 64 -4.40 0.69 -3.10
N ASP A 65 -4.31 -0.55 -2.67
CA ASP A 65 -4.22 -0.92 -1.26
C ASP A 65 -2.78 -1.25 -0.85
N PHE A 66 -2.65 -2.18 0.09
CA PHE A 66 -1.43 -2.79 0.61
C PHE A 66 -0.58 -3.50 -0.45
N GLY A 67 -0.99 -3.55 -1.72
CA GLY A 67 -0.28 -4.31 -2.74
C GLY A 67 1.20 -3.92 -2.87
N SER A 68 1.51 -2.64 -2.67
CA SER A 68 2.88 -2.12 -2.65
C SER A 68 3.72 -2.58 -1.45
N GLY A 69 3.12 -3.28 -0.49
CA GLY A 69 3.76 -3.95 0.64
C GLY A 69 3.97 -5.46 0.43
N PHE A 70 3.42 -6.08 -0.63
CA PHE A 70 3.54 -7.52 -0.88
C PHE A 70 4.72 -7.84 -1.80
N PHE A 71 5.74 -8.52 -1.28
CA PHE A 71 6.88 -8.94 -2.07
C PHE A 71 6.50 -9.96 -3.14
N LEU A 72 5.55 -10.86 -2.84
CA LEU A 72 5.05 -11.81 -3.85
C LEU A 72 4.29 -11.10 -4.99
N PHE A 73 3.56 -10.02 -4.72
CA PHE A 73 2.91 -9.23 -5.77
C PHE A 73 3.92 -8.45 -6.60
N TYR A 74 4.95 -7.90 -5.95
CA TYR A 74 6.06 -7.25 -6.64
C TYR A 74 6.73 -8.18 -7.67
N LEU A 75 6.90 -9.46 -7.36
CA LEU A 75 7.43 -10.44 -8.32
C LEU A 75 6.50 -10.65 -9.53
N LEU A 76 5.19 -10.41 -9.37
CA LEU A 76 4.19 -10.55 -10.43
C LEU A 76 4.07 -9.34 -11.35
N ASP A 77 4.13 -8.10 -10.83
CA ASP A 77 3.89 -6.87 -11.59
C ASP A 77 5.11 -5.97 -11.82
N LYS A 78 6.20 -6.16 -11.06
CA LYS A 78 7.36 -5.25 -11.03
C LYS A 78 7.00 -3.81 -10.66
N GLY A 79 6.04 -3.62 -9.76
CA GLY A 79 5.67 -2.32 -9.19
C GLY A 79 6.70 -1.80 -8.17
N LEU A 80 6.22 -1.23 -7.07
CA LEU A 80 7.08 -0.80 -5.97
C LEU A 80 7.65 -2.01 -5.21
N ASN A 81 8.96 -2.02 -4.97
CA ASN A 81 9.63 -3.09 -4.24
C ASN A 81 9.48 -2.90 -2.72
N PRO A 82 8.76 -3.76 -1.97
CA PRO A 82 8.52 -3.56 -0.54
C PRO A 82 9.70 -3.94 0.35
N LEU A 83 10.81 -4.42 -0.19
CA LEU A 83 11.98 -4.77 0.59
C LEU A 83 12.58 -3.56 1.32
N GLU A 84 13.41 -3.84 2.33
CA GLU A 84 14.28 -2.84 2.98
C GLU A 84 15.10 -2.05 1.94
N PRO A 85 15.47 -0.79 2.21
CA PRO A 85 16.23 0.01 1.27
C PRO A 85 17.59 -0.62 1.00
N HIS A 86 17.92 -0.80 -0.27
CA HIS A 86 19.15 -1.44 -0.68
C HIS A 86 19.71 -0.85 -1.96
N TRP A 87 21.02 -1.01 -2.11
CA TRP A 87 21.70 -0.86 -3.38
C TRP A 87 21.75 -2.19 -4.13
N GLU A 88 21.56 -2.13 -5.44
CA GLU A 88 21.70 -3.27 -6.35
C GLU A 88 22.61 -2.93 -7.52
N CYS A 89 23.58 -3.79 -7.84
CA CYS A 89 24.37 -3.69 -9.05
C CYS A 89 23.77 -4.57 -10.14
N LYS A 90 23.22 -3.96 -11.20
CA LYS A 90 22.62 -4.70 -12.33
C LYS A 90 23.63 -5.46 -13.18
N ASP A 91 24.91 -5.12 -13.09
CA ASP A 91 25.95 -5.74 -13.92
C ASP A 91 26.54 -7.02 -13.33
N CYS A 92 26.70 -7.08 -12.00
CA CYS A 92 27.29 -8.24 -11.33
C CYS A 92 26.38 -8.89 -10.27
N GLY A 93 25.17 -8.36 -10.06
CA GLY A 93 24.19 -8.89 -9.13
C GLY A 93 24.49 -8.64 -7.66
N TYR A 94 25.49 -7.83 -7.31
CA TYR A 94 25.79 -7.49 -5.92
C TYR A 94 24.66 -6.65 -5.29
N ILE A 95 24.20 -7.04 -4.11
CA ILE A 95 23.17 -6.35 -3.34
C ILE A 95 23.68 -6.05 -1.94
N GLU A 96 23.40 -4.84 -1.44
CA GLU A 96 23.78 -4.39 -0.11
C GLU A 96 22.65 -3.53 0.46
N ARG A 97 22.18 -3.86 1.67
CA ARG A 97 21.14 -3.10 2.37
C ARG A 97 21.73 -1.96 3.20
N ASP A 98 20.95 -0.94 3.44
CA ASP A 98 21.25 0.09 4.43
C ASP A 98 20.33 -0.07 5.65
N GLU A 99 20.91 -0.17 6.85
CA GLU A 99 20.14 -0.39 8.09
C GLU A 99 19.61 0.92 8.70
N GLN A 100 20.01 2.08 8.16
CA GLN A 100 19.67 3.40 8.69
C GLN A 100 18.57 4.08 7.86
N ALA A 101 18.59 3.89 6.54
CA ALA A 101 17.66 4.50 5.62
C ALA A 101 16.25 3.95 5.81
N GLU A 102 15.26 4.85 5.78
CA GLU A 102 13.86 4.45 5.80
C GLU A 102 13.35 4.04 4.42
N LEU A 103 13.85 4.69 3.38
CA LEU A 103 13.40 4.55 1.99
C LEU A 103 14.60 4.62 1.03
N CYS A 104 14.53 3.88 -0.09
CA CYS A 104 15.58 3.90 -1.11
C CYS A 104 15.83 5.26 -1.76
N PHE A 105 14.84 6.15 -1.70
CA PHE A 105 14.88 7.49 -2.28
C PHE A 105 15.96 8.38 -1.67
N ASP A 106 16.23 8.17 -0.39
CA ASP A 106 17.17 8.96 0.38
C ASP A 106 18.56 8.30 0.44
N LEU A 107 18.73 7.10 -0.17
CA LEU A 107 20.02 6.44 -0.22
C LEU A 107 21.02 7.27 -1.03
N PRO A 108 22.27 7.45 -0.53
CA PRO A 108 23.30 8.12 -1.30
C PRO A 108 23.65 7.33 -2.57
N VAL A 109 24.13 8.09 -3.55
CA VAL A 109 24.69 7.52 -4.77
C VAL A 109 25.97 6.76 -4.43
N LYS A 110 26.08 5.52 -4.91
CA LYS A 110 27.19 4.61 -4.60
C LYS A 110 27.62 3.80 -5.83
N ASP A 111 28.90 3.49 -5.91
CA ASP A 111 29.45 2.57 -6.92
C ASP A 111 29.66 1.18 -6.31
N CYS A 112 29.53 0.14 -7.14
CA CYS A 112 29.56 -1.24 -6.70
C CYS A 112 30.96 -1.62 -6.21
N PRO A 113 31.10 -2.17 -4.98
CA PRO A 113 32.40 -2.57 -4.45
C PRO A 113 32.99 -3.79 -5.19
N LYS A 114 32.18 -4.56 -5.93
CA LYS A 114 32.65 -5.72 -6.71
C LYS A 114 33.15 -5.37 -8.11
N CYS A 115 32.52 -4.41 -8.81
CA CYS A 115 32.83 -4.13 -10.22
C CYS A 115 32.99 -2.65 -10.58
N GLY A 116 32.85 -1.73 -9.62
CA GLY A 116 33.01 -0.29 -9.82
C GLY A 116 31.89 0.42 -10.57
N LYS A 117 30.85 -0.29 -11.05
CA LYS A 117 29.72 0.32 -11.76
C LYS A 117 28.72 0.94 -10.81
N ARG A 118 28.02 1.98 -11.27
CA ARG A 118 27.00 2.70 -10.51
C ARG A 118 25.91 1.75 -10.03
N MET A 119 25.63 1.74 -8.73
CA MET A 119 24.55 0.95 -8.16
C MET A 119 23.20 1.66 -8.25
N TYR A 120 22.16 0.84 -8.32
CA TYR A 120 20.76 1.20 -8.34
C TYR A 120 20.28 1.24 -6.89
N ARG A 121 19.25 2.03 -6.62
CA ARG A 121 18.62 2.15 -5.29
C ARG A 121 17.20 1.62 -5.41
N ASP A 122 16.80 0.71 -4.54
CA ASP A 122 15.48 0.08 -4.56
C ASP A 122 15.04 -0.28 -3.13
N GLY A 123 13.76 -0.57 -2.93
CA GLY A 123 13.19 -0.88 -1.62
C GLY A 123 12.50 0.31 -0.94
N ILE A 124 11.18 0.24 -0.83
CA ILE A 124 10.34 1.22 -0.12
C ILE A 124 10.02 0.82 1.32
N HIS A 125 10.59 -0.30 1.78
CA HIS A 125 10.54 -0.79 3.15
C HIS A 125 9.09 -0.91 3.66
N GLY A 126 8.32 -1.76 2.98
CA GLY A 126 6.96 -2.13 3.35
C GLY A 126 6.92 -3.29 4.33
N SER A 127 6.03 -3.21 5.31
CA SER A 127 5.83 -4.26 6.32
C SER A 127 5.15 -5.49 5.71
N ALA A 128 5.68 -6.69 5.97
CA ALA A 128 5.06 -7.94 5.51
C ALA A 128 3.70 -8.17 6.20
N GLU A 129 3.56 -7.77 7.45
CA GLU A 129 2.34 -8.00 8.23
C GLU A 129 1.16 -7.18 7.68
N GLU A 130 1.38 -5.91 7.32
CA GLU A 130 0.36 -5.07 6.68
C GLU A 130 -0.16 -5.69 5.38
N ALA A 131 0.72 -6.38 4.66
CA ALA A 131 0.36 -7.14 3.48
C ALA A 131 -0.46 -8.38 3.88
N LEU A 132 0.12 -9.30 4.64
CA LEU A 132 -0.41 -10.64 4.88
C LEU A 132 -1.83 -10.67 5.46
N TYR A 133 -2.18 -9.73 6.33
CA TYR A 133 -3.50 -9.72 6.98
C TYR A 133 -4.65 -9.16 6.12
N SER A 134 -4.38 -8.62 4.92
CA SER A 134 -5.45 -8.15 4.02
C SER A 134 -6.21 -9.29 3.35
N THR A 135 -7.53 -9.19 3.29
CA THR A 135 -8.43 -10.16 2.61
C THR A 135 -8.99 -9.64 1.29
N TYR A 136 -8.51 -8.50 0.81
CA TYR A 136 -9.06 -7.84 -0.37
C TYR A 136 -8.00 -7.26 -1.29
N LEU A 137 -8.37 -7.10 -2.56
CA LEU A 137 -7.59 -6.44 -3.61
C LEU A 137 -8.41 -5.30 -4.22
N GLU A 138 -7.90 -4.08 -4.27
CA GLU A 138 -8.45 -2.98 -5.07
C GLU A 138 -7.48 -2.60 -6.20
N PHE A 139 -7.96 -2.65 -7.43
CA PHE A 139 -7.25 -2.14 -8.61
C PHE A 139 -7.96 -0.91 -9.16
N LEU A 140 -7.17 0.08 -9.52
CA LEU A 140 -7.59 1.23 -10.29
C LEU A 140 -7.13 1.05 -11.74
N VAL A 141 -8.07 1.25 -12.66
CA VAL A 141 -7.90 0.99 -14.09
C VAL A 141 -8.45 2.15 -14.93
N ASN A 142 -7.98 2.24 -16.17
CA ASN A 142 -8.63 3.09 -17.17
C ASN A 142 -10.04 2.56 -17.46
N LYS A 143 -10.99 3.46 -17.70
CA LYS A 143 -12.39 3.12 -17.97
C LYS A 143 -12.53 2.08 -19.08
N GLU A 144 -11.76 2.25 -20.16
CA GLU A 144 -11.76 1.34 -21.32
C GLU A 144 -11.27 -0.08 -21.00
N PHE A 145 -10.43 -0.24 -19.97
CA PHE A 145 -9.89 -1.53 -19.54
C PHE A 145 -10.76 -2.25 -18.50
N GLN A 146 -11.74 -1.56 -17.92
CA GLN A 146 -12.52 -2.09 -16.78
C GLN A 146 -13.22 -3.42 -17.12
N GLU A 147 -13.81 -3.53 -18.31
CA GLU A 147 -14.51 -4.74 -18.73
C GLU A 147 -13.56 -5.93 -18.88
N THR A 148 -12.45 -5.75 -19.60
CA THR A 148 -11.40 -6.78 -19.75
C THR A 148 -10.81 -7.21 -18.40
N ALA A 149 -10.60 -6.26 -17.48
CA ALA A 149 -10.13 -6.58 -16.14
C ALA A 149 -11.15 -7.42 -15.35
N ASN A 150 -12.44 -7.08 -15.44
CA ASN A 150 -13.51 -7.86 -14.79
C ASN A 150 -13.62 -9.27 -15.38
N GLU A 151 -13.50 -9.43 -16.69
CA GLU A 151 -13.50 -10.75 -17.34
C GLU A 151 -12.34 -11.62 -16.85
N ALA A 152 -11.14 -11.05 -16.75
CA ALA A 152 -9.97 -11.76 -16.22
C ALA A 152 -10.17 -12.19 -14.75
N VAL A 153 -10.79 -11.33 -13.93
CA VAL A 153 -11.15 -11.67 -12.55
C VAL A 153 -12.17 -12.81 -12.49
N LEU A 154 -13.25 -12.73 -13.27
CA LEU A 154 -14.30 -13.76 -13.27
C LEU A 154 -13.80 -15.10 -13.80
N ASP A 155 -12.91 -15.09 -14.79
CA ASP A 155 -12.24 -16.29 -15.30
C ASP A 155 -11.36 -16.93 -14.22
N ALA A 156 -10.55 -16.14 -13.51
CA ALA A 156 -9.72 -16.60 -12.41
C ALA A 156 -10.52 -17.11 -11.20
N LEU A 157 -11.78 -16.68 -11.05
CA LEU A 157 -12.70 -17.14 -10.02
C LEU A 157 -13.54 -18.36 -10.42
N LYS A 158 -13.32 -18.96 -11.59
CA LYS A 158 -14.01 -20.21 -11.97
C LYS A 158 -13.80 -21.28 -10.90
N GLY A 159 -14.91 -21.83 -10.39
CA GLY A 159 -14.91 -22.81 -9.29
C GLY A 159 -15.21 -22.21 -7.92
N TYR A 160 -15.13 -20.88 -7.76
CA TYR A 160 -15.59 -20.18 -6.56
C TYR A 160 -17.07 -19.84 -6.63
N LYS A 161 -17.69 -19.63 -5.45
CA LYS A 161 -18.94 -18.90 -5.36
C LYS A 161 -18.64 -17.41 -5.34
N VAL A 162 -19.19 -16.68 -6.30
CA VAL A 162 -18.93 -15.26 -6.53
C VAL A 162 -20.23 -14.49 -6.37
N TYR A 163 -20.16 -13.40 -5.64
CA TYR A 163 -21.27 -12.51 -5.33
C TYR A 163 -20.90 -11.09 -5.68
N GLN A 164 -21.77 -10.39 -6.41
CA GLN A 164 -21.57 -8.97 -6.64
C GLN A 164 -21.88 -8.18 -5.36
N ARG A 165 -21.14 -7.10 -5.09
CA ARG A 165 -21.47 -6.16 -4.02
C ARG A 165 -22.60 -5.22 -4.44
N ARG A 166 -23.66 -5.09 -3.63
CA ARG A 166 -24.71 -4.06 -3.84
C ARG A 166 -25.07 -3.35 -2.53
N GLY A 167 -25.50 -2.10 -2.65
CA GLY A 167 -26.06 -1.34 -1.53
C GLY A 167 -27.58 -1.34 -1.57
N ASN A 168 -28.25 -1.37 -0.41
CA ASN A 168 -29.71 -1.44 -0.28
C ASN A 168 -30.47 -0.36 -1.07
N HIS A 169 -29.91 0.86 -1.18
CA HIS A 169 -30.62 2.02 -1.73
C HIS A 169 -29.87 2.78 -2.82
N ARG A 170 -28.66 2.34 -3.17
CA ARG A 170 -27.87 2.91 -4.28
C ARG A 170 -27.16 1.78 -5.01
N PRO A 171 -27.31 1.65 -6.34
CA PRO A 171 -26.45 0.77 -7.12
C PRO A 171 -24.99 1.15 -6.84
N CYS A 172 -24.10 0.15 -6.79
CA CYS A 172 -22.67 0.44 -6.78
C CYS A 172 -22.39 1.32 -8.01
N PRO A 173 -21.66 2.45 -7.88
CA PRO A 173 -21.34 3.28 -9.03
C PRO A 173 -20.75 2.41 -10.14
N THR A 174 -21.11 2.62 -11.40
CA THR A 174 -20.69 1.74 -12.51
C THR A 174 -19.17 1.64 -12.65
N ASN A 175 -18.46 2.68 -12.22
CA ASN A 175 -17.01 2.72 -12.14
C ASN A 175 -16.41 1.93 -10.97
N TYR A 176 -17.21 1.25 -10.15
CA TYR A 176 -16.76 0.31 -9.12
C TYR A 176 -17.41 -1.05 -9.36
N GLN A 177 -16.58 -2.07 -9.62
CA GLN A 177 -17.02 -3.45 -9.72
C GLN A 177 -16.34 -4.27 -8.63
N SER A 178 -17.10 -4.63 -7.60
CA SER A 178 -16.60 -5.42 -6.47
C SER A 178 -17.24 -6.80 -6.47
N TYR A 179 -16.39 -7.82 -6.37
CA TYR A 179 -16.76 -9.23 -6.29
C TYR A 179 -16.31 -9.78 -4.94
N TYR A 180 -17.25 -10.31 -4.17
CA TYR A 180 -16.96 -11.15 -3.02
C TYR A 180 -16.94 -12.59 -3.47
N TYR A 181 -16.02 -13.37 -2.93
CA TYR A 181 -15.91 -14.77 -3.31
C TYR A 181 -15.47 -15.65 -2.15
N THR A 182 -15.91 -16.91 -2.21
CA THR A 182 -15.62 -17.95 -1.24
C THR A 182 -15.57 -19.31 -1.91
N ASP A 183 -14.77 -20.21 -1.36
CA ASP A 183 -14.75 -21.63 -1.74
C ASP A 183 -15.98 -22.36 -1.17
N LYS A 184 -16.52 -21.88 -0.04
CA LYS A 184 -17.64 -22.52 0.68
C LYS A 184 -18.62 -21.49 1.25
N VAL A 185 -19.91 -21.83 1.17
CA VAL A 185 -21.00 -21.06 1.77
C VAL A 185 -21.60 -21.85 2.92
N LYS A 186 -21.55 -21.30 4.13
CA LYS A 186 -22.16 -21.97 5.30
C LYS A 186 -23.68 -21.90 5.22
N LYS A 187 -24.38 -22.90 5.73
CA LYS A 187 -25.85 -22.97 5.69
C LYS A 187 -26.52 -21.70 6.24
N LYS A 188 -25.96 -21.15 7.32
CA LYS A 188 -26.48 -19.94 7.97
C LYS A 188 -26.24 -18.64 7.20
N ASP A 189 -25.37 -18.67 6.19
CA ASP A 189 -25.07 -17.52 5.34
C ASP A 189 -26.06 -17.38 4.16
N ARG A 190 -26.76 -18.47 3.79
CA ARG A 190 -27.69 -18.48 2.65
C ARG A 190 -28.79 -17.41 2.70
N PRO A 191 -29.39 -17.09 3.86
CA PRO A 191 -30.40 -16.03 3.95
C PRO A 191 -29.87 -14.63 3.64
N LEU A 192 -28.55 -14.43 3.62
CA LEU A 192 -27.89 -13.15 3.35
C LEU A 192 -27.49 -13.00 1.87
N ILE A 193 -27.74 -14.03 1.06
CA ILE A 193 -27.49 -14.03 -0.39
C ILE A 193 -28.80 -13.63 -1.07
N HIS A 194 -28.75 -12.55 -1.82
CA HIS A 194 -29.90 -12.00 -2.54
C HIS A 194 -29.78 -12.31 -4.03
N GLN A 195 -30.90 -12.31 -4.75
CA GLN A 195 -30.95 -12.44 -6.20
C GLN A 195 -31.70 -11.27 -6.82
N ASP A 196 -31.17 -10.74 -7.91
CA ASP A 196 -31.86 -9.70 -8.67
C ASP A 196 -32.82 -10.29 -9.72
N LYS A 197 -33.52 -9.41 -10.45
CA LYS A 197 -34.49 -9.80 -11.48
C LYS A 197 -33.88 -10.57 -12.65
N LEU A 198 -32.57 -10.50 -12.84
CA LEU A 198 -31.83 -11.20 -13.87
C LEU A 198 -31.19 -12.50 -13.34
N GLY A 199 -31.40 -12.81 -12.06
CA GLY A 199 -30.88 -14.01 -11.40
C GLY A 199 -29.43 -13.87 -10.92
N PHE A 200 -28.84 -12.67 -10.92
CA PHE A 200 -27.50 -12.48 -10.37
C PHE A 200 -27.53 -12.49 -8.85
N GLU A 201 -26.70 -13.35 -8.26
CA GLU A 201 -26.51 -13.41 -6.81
C GLU A 201 -25.63 -12.25 -6.33
N TYR A 202 -26.05 -11.60 -5.24
CA TYR A 202 -25.33 -10.48 -4.66
C TYR A 202 -25.39 -10.50 -3.13
N ILE A 203 -24.42 -9.81 -2.52
CA ILE A 203 -24.37 -9.55 -1.09
C ILE A 203 -24.65 -8.07 -0.86
N ASN A 204 -25.47 -7.80 0.16
CA ASN A 204 -25.66 -6.45 0.64
C ASN A 204 -24.47 -5.99 1.48
N ILE A 205 -24.03 -4.75 1.25
CA ILE A 205 -22.98 -4.13 2.08
C ILE A 205 -23.33 -4.13 3.57
N GLU A 206 -24.62 -3.99 3.91
CA GLU A 206 -25.10 -3.98 5.30
C GLU A 206 -25.05 -5.37 5.94
N ASP A 207 -25.19 -6.42 5.13
CA ASP A 207 -25.22 -7.81 5.57
C ASP A 207 -23.81 -8.43 5.65
N GLU A 208 -22.80 -7.82 5.02
CA GLU A 208 -21.45 -8.36 4.91
C GLU A 208 -20.87 -8.80 6.27
N LYS A 209 -21.10 -8.01 7.32
CA LYS A 209 -20.60 -8.31 8.68
C LYS A 209 -21.33 -9.46 9.37
N ALA A 210 -22.52 -9.85 8.89
CA ALA A 210 -23.31 -10.94 9.46
C ALA A 210 -22.89 -12.32 8.92
N PHE A 211 -22.08 -12.37 7.86
CA PHE A 211 -21.57 -13.62 7.31
C PHE A 211 -20.59 -14.30 8.24
N SER A 212 -20.69 -15.61 8.26
CA SER A 212 -19.78 -16.46 9.02
C SER A 212 -18.70 -17.11 8.20
N SER A 213 -18.84 -17.09 6.88
CA SER A 213 -17.75 -17.36 5.96
C SER A 213 -16.94 -16.07 5.82
N THR A 214 -15.63 -16.18 5.93
CA THR A 214 -14.74 -15.03 5.70
C THR A 214 -14.61 -14.87 4.19
N PHE A 215 -15.42 -13.99 3.61
CA PHE A 215 -15.26 -13.67 2.20
C PHE A 215 -13.94 -12.95 1.94
N ARG A 216 -13.36 -13.27 0.79
CA ARG A 216 -12.36 -12.44 0.15
C ARG A 216 -13.05 -11.54 -0.86
N SER A 217 -12.42 -10.43 -1.21
CA SER A 217 -12.99 -9.54 -2.23
C SER A 217 -11.94 -8.98 -3.18
N ILE A 218 -12.39 -8.67 -4.38
CA ILE A 218 -11.60 -7.96 -5.38
C ILE A 218 -12.46 -6.86 -5.98
N THR A 219 -11.89 -5.67 -6.12
CA THR A 219 -12.55 -4.49 -6.66
C THR A 219 -11.77 -3.93 -7.84
N ILE A 220 -12.43 -3.77 -8.98
CA ILE A 220 -11.93 -3.05 -10.14
C ILE A 220 -12.63 -1.69 -10.21
N LYS A 221 -11.87 -0.64 -9.92
CA LYS A 221 -12.31 0.75 -9.97
C LYS A 221 -11.86 1.40 -11.27
N ALA A 222 -12.79 1.86 -12.10
CA ALA A 222 -12.48 2.70 -13.24
C ALA A 222 -12.24 4.16 -12.83
N MET A 223 -11.22 4.77 -13.42
CA MET A 223 -10.98 6.21 -13.37
C MET A 223 -12.13 6.99 -14.02
N THR A 224 -12.52 8.10 -13.41
CA THR A 224 -13.58 9.01 -13.88
C THR A 224 -13.05 10.33 -14.43
N GLY A 225 -11.73 10.57 -14.34
CA GLY A 225 -11.05 11.75 -14.86
C GLY A 225 -10.07 11.38 -15.96
N GLU A 226 -8.95 12.11 -16.03
CA GLU A 226 -7.87 11.83 -16.99
C GLU A 226 -7.40 10.37 -16.89
N PRO A 227 -7.18 9.70 -18.04
CA PRO A 227 -6.73 8.33 -18.05
C PRO A 227 -5.33 8.24 -17.45
N MET A 228 -5.10 7.14 -16.75
CA MET A 228 -3.77 6.74 -16.30
C MET A 228 -2.92 6.51 -17.55
N THR A 229 -1.75 7.14 -17.57
CA THR A 229 -0.73 6.88 -18.58
C THR A 229 0.20 5.80 -18.07
N LYS A 230 0.74 4.98 -18.99
CA LYS A 230 1.81 4.05 -18.64
C LYS A 230 2.96 4.84 -18.04
N GLN A 231 3.36 4.46 -16.83
CA GLN A 231 4.47 5.09 -16.13
C GLN A 231 5.69 5.04 -17.05
N PRO A 232 6.24 6.22 -17.39
CA PRO A 232 7.24 6.28 -18.42
C PRO A 232 8.63 5.80 -17.98
N LEU A 233 8.82 5.56 -16.68
CA LEU A 233 10.12 5.51 -16.02
C LEU A 233 10.05 4.56 -14.82
N SER A 234 11.09 3.76 -14.65
CA SER A 234 11.27 2.94 -13.45
C SER A 234 11.65 3.81 -12.26
N MET A 235 11.58 3.28 -11.03
CA MET A 235 12.00 4.05 -9.85
C MET A 235 13.42 4.60 -10.00
N GLU A 236 14.31 3.84 -10.64
CA GLU A 236 15.68 4.22 -10.93
C GLU A 236 15.80 5.52 -11.74
N ASP A 237 15.02 5.65 -12.81
CA ASP A 237 15.01 6.85 -13.64
C ASP A 237 14.53 8.06 -12.83
N TRP A 238 13.60 7.83 -11.90
CA TRP A 238 13.15 8.87 -10.98
C TRP A 238 14.24 9.31 -10.01
N ILE A 239 14.97 8.37 -9.41
CA ILE A 239 16.03 8.72 -8.45
C ILE A 239 17.24 9.35 -9.19
N LYS A 240 17.42 9.11 -10.49
CA LYS A 240 18.47 9.71 -11.32
C LYS A 240 18.23 11.20 -11.62
N SER A 241 16.99 11.65 -11.77
CA SER A 241 16.73 13.04 -12.17
C SER A 241 16.98 14.07 -11.07
N LYS A 242 17.11 13.64 -9.81
CA LYS A 242 17.24 14.52 -8.64
C LYS A 242 16.20 15.65 -8.68
N PRO A 243 14.90 15.33 -8.72
CA PRO A 243 13.92 16.36 -8.92
C PRO A 243 13.93 17.29 -7.70
N ASP A 244 13.74 18.59 -7.93
CA ASP A 244 13.48 19.53 -6.85
C ASP A 244 12.22 19.06 -6.12
N ILE A 245 12.41 18.49 -4.93
CA ILE A 245 11.36 17.86 -4.11
C ILE A 245 10.25 18.88 -3.86
N ARG A 246 10.59 20.14 -3.61
CA ARG A 246 9.60 21.21 -3.35
C ARG A 246 8.83 21.55 -4.62
N ALA A 247 9.51 21.69 -5.76
CA ALA A 247 8.85 21.98 -7.03
C ALA A 247 7.93 20.82 -7.48
N PHE A 248 8.38 19.57 -7.32
CA PHE A 248 7.58 18.36 -7.60
C PHE A 248 6.28 18.36 -6.79
N LEU A 249 6.36 18.77 -5.53
CA LEU A 249 5.19 18.80 -4.67
C LEU A 249 4.19 19.88 -4.97
N LEU A 250 4.66 21.10 -5.20
CA LEU A 250 3.78 22.20 -5.57
C LEU A 250 2.97 21.83 -6.82
N ARG A 251 3.60 21.15 -7.79
CA ARG A 251 2.92 20.61 -8.98
C ARG A 251 1.95 19.49 -8.64
N SER A 252 2.39 18.49 -7.86
CA SER A 252 1.54 17.37 -7.44
C SER A 252 0.27 17.86 -6.73
N VAL A 253 0.39 18.89 -5.88
CA VAL A 253 -0.74 19.55 -5.21
C VAL A 253 -1.67 20.27 -6.18
N GLN A 254 -1.13 20.97 -7.17
CA GLN A 254 -1.95 21.61 -8.20
C GLN A 254 -2.71 20.58 -9.05
N ASP A 255 -2.11 19.44 -9.35
CA ASP A 255 -2.78 18.37 -10.10
C ASP A 255 -3.88 17.67 -9.31
N MET A 256 -3.69 17.51 -8.00
CA MET A 256 -4.76 17.04 -7.12
C MET A 256 -6.00 17.94 -7.18
N LYS A 257 -5.80 19.26 -7.11
CA LYS A 257 -6.89 20.24 -7.25
C LYS A 257 -7.65 20.07 -8.58
N LYS A 258 -6.96 19.68 -9.66
CA LYS A 258 -7.58 19.43 -10.98
C LYS A 258 -8.34 18.10 -11.05
N GLN A 259 -7.89 17.06 -10.34
CA GLN A 259 -8.49 15.73 -10.40
C GLN A 259 -9.80 15.58 -9.61
N SER A 260 -10.25 16.63 -8.89
CA SER A 260 -11.49 16.62 -8.08
C SER A 260 -11.59 15.40 -7.16
N LEU A 261 -10.47 14.99 -6.54
CA LEU A 261 -10.50 14.06 -5.43
C LEU A 261 -11.13 14.81 -4.24
N TYR A 262 -12.46 14.75 -4.12
CA TYR A 262 -13.20 15.44 -3.07
C TYR A 262 -12.85 14.84 -1.71
N TYR A 263 -11.85 15.41 -1.05
CA TYR A 263 -11.60 15.20 0.36
C TYR A 263 -12.24 16.35 1.14
N PRO A 264 -13.07 16.08 2.16
CA PRO A 264 -13.86 17.10 2.84
C PRO A 264 -13.03 18.19 3.56
N ASN A 265 -11.70 18.06 3.61
CA ASN A 265 -10.80 18.88 4.42
C ASN A 265 -9.69 19.62 3.62
N ASN A 266 -9.83 19.75 2.30
CA ASN A 266 -8.83 20.38 1.41
C ASN A 266 -7.37 19.96 1.71
N PRO A 267 -7.04 18.65 1.68
CA PRO A 267 -5.69 18.17 2.02
C PRO A 267 -4.60 18.82 1.18
N GLU A 268 -4.91 19.26 -0.04
CA GLU A 268 -4.04 20.03 -0.92
C GLU A 268 -3.53 21.31 -0.24
N GLU A 269 -4.42 22.06 0.41
CA GLU A 269 -4.08 23.32 1.08
C GLU A 269 -3.27 23.05 2.35
N GLN A 270 -3.65 22.01 3.11
CA GLN A 270 -2.89 21.59 4.28
C GLN A 270 -1.45 21.20 3.91
N MET A 271 -1.25 20.47 2.82
CA MET A 271 0.10 20.09 2.38
C MET A 271 0.96 21.32 2.06
N LEU A 272 0.42 22.34 1.40
CA LEU A 272 1.19 23.54 1.07
C LEU A 272 1.68 24.25 2.32
N GLU A 273 0.79 24.46 3.29
CA GLU A 273 1.13 25.10 4.58
C GLU A 273 2.15 24.26 5.36
N MET A 274 1.98 22.93 5.38
CA MET A 274 2.90 22.02 6.06
C MET A 274 4.28 21.97 5.39
N ILE A 275 4.35 21.99 4.06
CA ILE A 275 5.63 22.09 3.31
C ILE A 275 6.35 23.39 3.66
N GLU A 276 5.61 24.50 3.70
CA GLU A 276 6.19 25.79 4.08
C GLU A 276 6.67 25.80 5.53
N ALA A 277 5.91 25.21 6.45
CA ALA A 277 6.24 25.24 7.87
C ALA A 277 7.30 24.21 8.31
N LEU A 278 7.39 23.07 7.63
CA LEU A 278 8.26 21.94 7.99
C LEU A 278 9.50 21.81 7.10
N GLN A 279 9.53 22.48 5.92
CA GLN A 279 10.67 22.54 5.00
C GLN A 279 11.31 21.16 4.74
N PRO A 280 10.57 20.20 4.13
CA PRO A 280 11.11 18.87 3.87
C PRO A 280 12.28 18.92 2.88
N ASP A 281 13.39 18.27 3.23
CA ASP A 281 14.62 18.18 2.42
C ASP A 281 14.94 16.75 1.96
N THR A 282 14.14 15.77 2.38
CA THR A 282 14.22 14.35 2.02
C THR A 282 12.87 13.84 1.53
N TRP A 283 12.88 12.71 0.84
CA TRP A 283 11.65 12.05 0.41
C TRP A 283 10.87 11.46 1.58
N THR A 284 11.58 10.94 2.57
CA THR A 284 10.96 10.49 3.82
C THR A 284 10.20 11.64 4.49
N ALA A 285 10.84 12.81 4.68
CA ALA A 285 10.18 14.00 5.24
C ALA A 285 8.99 14.47 4.41
N LEU A 286 9.01 14.22 3.10
CA LEU A 286 7.88 14.50 2.26
C LEU A 286 6.71 13.52 2.48
N ILE A 287 6.99 12.22 2.46
CA ILE A 287 5.97 11.20 2.67
C ILE A 287 5.32 11.39 4.06
N GLU A 288 6.08 11.84 5.05
CA GLU A 288 5.56 12.29 6.35
C GLU A 288 4.46 13.35 6.19
N ILE A 289 4.72 14.41 5.43
CA ILE A 289 3.74 15.49 5.19
C ILE A 289 2.50 14.98 4.49
N VAL A 290 2.66 14.14 3.46
CA VAL A 290 1.52 13.54 2.74
C VAL A 290 0.66 12.73 3.70
N CYS A 291 1.27 11.84 4.49
CA CYS A 291 0.53 11.04 5.44
C CYS A 291 -0.16 11.90 6.49
N TYR A 292 0.52 12.92 7.02
CA TYR A 292 -0.10 13.83 7.97
C TYR A 292 -1.28 14.58 7.36
N ALA A 293 -1.15 15.12 6.14
CA ALA A 293 -2.21 15.86 5.48
C ALA A 293 -3.47 15.03 5.20
N PHE A 294 -3.32 13.80 4.69
CA PHE A 294 -4.44 12.95 4.28
C PHE A 294 -4.97 11.99 5.33
N GLY A 295 -4.08 11.48 6.18
CA GLY A 295 -4.30 10.21 6.88
C GLY A 295 -4.41 10.33 8.39
N THR A 296 -3.83 11.35 9.03
CA THR A 296 -3.49 11.19 10.45
C THR A 296 -4.46 11.81 11.48
N TYR A 297 -5.43 12.68 11.13
CA TYR A 297 -6.18 13.43 12.17
C TYR A 297 -7.67 13.77 11.90
N THR A 298 -8.32 14.07 13.05
CA THR A 298 -9.67 14.56 13.42
C THR A 298 -10.84 13.57 13.65
N GLN A 299 -11.07 13.22 14.93
CA GLN A 299 -12.42 13.32 15.49
C GLN A 299 -12.87 14.77 15.25
N GLU A 300 -14.08 14.98 14.74
CA GLU A 300 -14.71 16.29 14.70
C GLU A 300 -14.59 16.92 16.11
N GLY A 301 -13.70 17.92 16.29
CA GLY A 301 -13.64 18.75 17.50
C GLY A 301 -12.34 18.88 18.32
N LYS A 302 -11.17 18.31 17.97
CA LYS A 302 -9.92 18.49 18.77
C LYS A 302 -8.70 19.14 18.09
N ILE A 303 -8.58 19.07 16.77
CA ILE A 303 -7.61 19.86 16.00
C ILE A 303 -8.44 20.61 14.97
N ALA A 304 -8.62 21.91 15.19
CA ALA A 304 -9.49 22.75 14.40
C ALA A 304 -8.78 23.36 13.18
N THR A 305 -7.45 23.45 13.21
CA THR A 305 -6.66 24.13 12.17
C THR A 305 -5.39 23.37 11.74
N VAL A 306 -4.90 23.68 10.53
CA VAL A 306 -3.60 23.19 10.03
C VAL A 306 -2.45 23.67 10.90
N GLN A 307 -2.53 24.89 11.47
CA GLN A 307 -1.50 25.42 12.37
C GLN A 307 -1.39 24.59 13.66
N GLU A 308 -2.50 24.26 14.32
CA GLU A 308 -2.48 23.42 15.52
C GLU A 308 -1.87 22.05 15.25
N LYS A 309 -2.12 21.49 14.06
CA LYS A 309 -1.51 20.24 13.60
C LYS A 309 -0.01 20.39 13.40
N ILE A 310 0.44 21.48 12.79
CA ILE A 310 1.87 21.79 12.62
C ILE A 310 2.55 21.91 13.98
N GLU A 311 1.97 22.64 14.94
CA GLU A 311 2.51 22.77 16.29
C GLU A 311 2.59 21.42 17.01
N LEU A 312 1.56 20.59 16.86
CA LEU A 312 1.55 19.24 17.42
C LEU A 312 2.66 18.35 16.85
N ILE A 313 2.89 18.42 15.54
CA ILE A 313 3.94 17.68 14.85
C ILE A 313 5.33 18.20 15.26
N LYS A 314 5.52 19.52 15.31
CA LYS A 314 6.79 20.14 15.72
C LYS A 314 7.14 19.85 17.18
N GLY A 315 6.13 19.73 18.04
CA GLY A 315 6.30 19.45 19.47
C GLY A 315 6.45 17.97 19.82
N SER A 316 6.46 17.06 18.85
CA SER A 316 6.53 15.61 19.09
C SER A 316 7.91 15.05 18.78
N ASP A 317 8.48 14.33 19.74
CA ASP A 317 9.71 13.54 19.55
C ASP A 317 9.49 12.34 18.62
N PHE A 318 8.23 11.97 18.39
CA PHE A 318 7.82 10.79 17.62
C PHE A 318 7.24 11.13 16.26
N ARG A 319 7.39 12.38 15.78
CA ARG A 319 6.85 12.80 14.48
C ARG A 319 7.35 11.95 13.30
N HIS A 320 8.58 11.45 13.39
CA HIS A 320 9.18 10.62 12.35
C HIS A 320 8.72 9.16 12.39
N ILE A 321 7.94 8.76 13.39
CA ILE A 321 7.41 7.38 13.49
C ILE A 321 5.88 7.33 13.49
N LEU A 322 5.19 8.44 13.80
CA LEU A 322 3.73 8.51 13.89
C LEU A 322 3.03 8.97 12.61
N TYR A 323 3.76 9.24 11.53
CA TYR A 323 3.14 9.68 10.28
C TYR A 323 2.36 8.57 9.59
N ALA A 324 2.83 7.31 9.68
CA ALA A 324 2.23 6.15 9.05
C ALA A 324 2.36 4.89 9.92
N ARG A 325 1.80 3.78 9.45
CA ARG A 325 1.79 2.50 10.17
C ARG A 325 3.18 1.85 10.28
N GLU A 326 3.84 1.67 9.13
CA GLU A 326 5.10 0.94 9.01
C GLU A 326 6.24 1.55 9.84
N PRO A 327 6.47 2.88 9.86
CA PRO A 327 7.49 3.50 10.71
C PRO A 327 7.31 3.18 12.20
N LEU A 328 6.06 3.21 12.69
CA LEU A 328 5.75 2.82 14.07
C LEU A 328 6.04 1.33 14.29
N GLN A 329 5.64 0.44 13.37
CA GLN A 329 5.97 -0.98 13.48
C GLN A 329 7.48 -1.21 13.57
N PHE A 330 8.27 -0.59 12.69
CA PHE A 330 9.72 -0.77 12.68
C PHE A 330 10.38 -0.19 13.94
N TYR A 331 9.89 0.94 14.44
CA TYR A 331 10.30 1.47 15.73
C TYR A 331 10.03 0.47 16.86
N LEU A 332 8.84 -0.10 16.93
CA LEU A 332 8.46 -1.10 17.94
C LEU A 332 9.34 -2.36 17.86
N ARG A 333 9.64 -2.85 16.65
CA ARG A 333 10.56 -3.99 16.44
C ARG A 333 11.96 -3.69 16.93
N LYS A 334 12.46 -2.47 16.70
CA LYS A 334 13.76 -2.01 17.24
C LYS A 334 13.77 -1.99 18.77
N GLN A 335 12.62 -1.82 19.42
CA GLN A 335 12.47 -1.95 20.88
C GLN A 335 12.29 -3.41 21.36
N GLY A 336 12.35 -4.38 20.44
CA GLY A 336 12.21 -5.81 20.74
C GLY A 336 10.77 -6.30 20.82
N ILE A 337 9.79 -5.55 20.29
CA ILE A 337 8.40 -6.01 20.17
C ILE A 337 8.30 -7.00 18.99
N PRO A 338 7.72 -8.21 19.19
CA PRO A 338 7.48 -9.16 18.12
C PRO A 338 6.56 -8.61 17.01
N ALA A 339 6.82 -9.02 15.77
CA ALA A 339 6.12 -8.54 14.57
C ALA A 339 4.57 -8.63 14.66
N ILE A 340 4.05 -9.73 15.21
CA ILE A 340 2.61 -9.91 15.39
C ILE A 340 2.00 -8.90 16.36
N LEU A 341 2.72 -8.57 17.43
CA LEU A 341 2.23 -7.65 18.45
C LEU A 341 2.28 -6.22 17.92
N ASP A 342 3.36 -5.80 17.27
CA ASP A 342 3.39 -4.46 16.68
C ASP A 342 2.28 -4.24 15.64
N TYR A 343 1.99 -5.24 14.82
CA TYR A 343 0.92 -5.15 13.83
C TYR A 343 -0.43 -4.97 14.52
N GLN A 344 -0.71 -5.78 15.55
CA GLN A 344 -1.95 -5.66 16.33
C GLN A 344 -2.09 -4.27 16.96
N MET A 345 -1.00 -3.73 17.50
CA MET A 345 -0.95 -2.42 18.16
C MET A 345 -1.20 -1.29 17.16
N VAL A 346 -0.48 -1.28 16.04
CA VAL A 346 -0.64 -0.30 14.97
C VAL A 346 -2.05 -0.37 14.37
N GLU A 347 -2.63 -1.56 14.24
CA GLU A 347 -4.02 -1.76 13.82
C GLU A 347 -5.06 -1.19 14.78
N GLN A 348 -4.77 -1.09 16.08
CA GLN A 348 -5.60 -0.36 17.04
C GLN A 348 -5.44 1.15 16.87
N LEU A 349 -4.19 1.63 16.88
CA LEU A 349 -3.87 3.06 16.81
C LEU A 349 -4.42 3.70 15.54
N ARG A 350 -4.24 3.06 14.39
CA ARG A 350 -4.69 3.56 13.08
C ARG A 350 -6.21 3.61 12.94
N LYS A 351 -6.97 3.12 13.91
CA LYS A 351 -8.43 3.24 14.01
C LYS A 351 -8.86 4.18 15.14
N GLY A 352 -7.92 4.93 15.73
CA GLY A 352 -8.17 5.84 16.84
C GLY A 352 -8.58 5.15 18.13
N ARG A 353 -8.42 3.82 18.23
CA ARG A 353 -8.71 3.10 19.47
C ARG A 353 -7.58 3.35 20.46
N LYS A 354 -7.94 3.49 21.73
CA LYS A 354 -7.05 3.77 22.87
C LYS A 354 -7.38 2.81 24.01
N GLY A 355 -6.52 2.73 25.03
CA GLY A 355 -6.69 1.89 26.22
C GLY A 355 -6.13 0.47 26.09
N TRP A 356 -5.50 0.13 24.96
CA TRP A 356 -4.81 -1.14 24.72
C TRP A 356 -3.32 -1.07 25.08
N GLU A 357 -2.81 0.12 25.40
CA GLU A 357 -1.39 0.40 25.50
C GLU A 357 -0.78 -0.37 26.69
N MET A 358 -1.33 -0.23 27.90
CA MET A 358 -0.83 -0.97 29.07
C MET A 358 -0.90 -2.49 28.90
N GLU A 359 -1.94 -3.00 28.23
CA GLU A 359 -2.14 -4.45 28.02
C GLU A 359 -1.14 -5.03 27.02
N LEU A 360 -0.78 -4.27 25.98
CA LEU A 360 0.13 -4.71 24.92
C LEU A 360 1.61 -4.36 25.17
N PHE A 361 1.90 -3.31 25.97
CA PHE A 361 3.27 -2.84 26.20
C PHE A 361 3.89 -3.24 27.55
N GLY A 362 3.09 -3.50 28.61
CA GLY A 362 3.62 -3.73 29.95
C GLY A 362 4.55 -2.60 30.44
N GLU A 363 5.65 -2.90 31.13
CA GLU A 363 6.64 -1.88 31.57
C GLU A 363 7.53 -1.35 30.42
N LYS A 364 7.43 -1.91 29.21
CA LYS A 364 8.21 -1.50 28.03
C LYS A 364 7.52 -0.38 27.23
N THR A 365 6.41 0.18 27.71
CA THR A 365 5.69 1.27 27.03
C THR A 365 6.65 2.40 26.71
N PRO A 366 6.96 2.63 25.42
CA PRO A 366 7.71 3.81 25.05
C PRO A 366 6.94 5.04 25.53
N LEU A 367 7.63 6.14 25.80
CA LEU A 367 7.02 7.42 26.19
C LEU A 367 5.96 7.95 25.19
N LEU A 368 5.72 7.24 24.08
CA LEU A 368 4.65 7.39 23.10
C LEU A 368 3.29 7.73 23.73
N GLU A 369 2.85 7.04 24.78
CA GLU A 369 1.53 7.31 25.38
C GLU A 369 1.42 8.72 26.00
N LYS A 370 2.56 9.33 26.36
CA LYS A 370 2.63 10.70 26.90
C LYS A 370 2.72 11.74 25.80
N ASP A 371 2.99 11.32 24.57
CA ASP A 371 3.11 12.21 23.44
C ASP A 371 1.72 12.67 22.96
N LYS A 372 1.58 13.99 22.74
CA LYS A 372 0.31 14.58 22.33
C LYS A 372 -0.08 14.18 20.91
N LEU A 373 0.89 14.00 20.01
CA LEU A 373 0.69 13.56 18.64
C LEU A 373 0.15 12.13 18.61
N PHE A 374 0.69 11.23 19.43
CA PHE A 374 0.19 9.86 19.58
C PHE A 374 -1.28 9.83 20.01
N ASN A 375 -1.62 10.62 21.02
CA ASN A 375 -2.98 10.71 21.54
C ASN A 375 -3.97 11.32 20.54
N ALA A 376 -3.48 12.15 19.62
CA ALA A 376 -4.30 12.76 18.60
C ALA A 376 -4.61 11.85 17.40
N VAL A 377 -3.86 10.76 17.20
CA VAL A 377 -4.08 9.84 16.07
C VAL A 377 -5.47 9.20 16.15
N ILE A 378 -6.26 9.40 15.09
CA ILE A 378 -7.59 8.79 14.90
C ILE A 378 -7.67 7.90 13.66
N TYR A 379 -6.78 8.12 12.70
CA TYR A 379 -6.60 7.29 11.52
C TYR A 379 -5.13 7.34 11.10
N GLN A 380 -4.62 6.35 10.37
CA GLN A 380 -3.28 6.39 9.75
C GLN A 380 -3.29 5.59 8.44
N TRP A 381 -2.67 6.17 7.42
CA TRP A 381 -2.37 5.47 6.17
C TRP A 381 -1.21 4.49 6.35
N PRO A 382 -1.17 3.38 5.59
CA PRO A 382 0.08 2.71 5.32
C PRO A 382 1.00 3.65 4.53
N ARG A 383 2.29 3.68 4.88
CA ARG A 383 3.33 4.42 4.17
C ARG A 383 3.42 3.96 2.73
N THR A 384 3.33 2.66 2.49
CA THR A 384 3.29 2.06 1.15
C THR A 384 2.17 2.64 0.27
N HIS A 385 1.00 2.93 0.85
CA HIS A 385 -0.10 3.61 0.14
C HIS A 385 0.25 5.05 -0.22
N ALA A 386 0.85 5.82 0.70
CA ALA A 386 1.29 7.19 0.44
C ALA A 386 2.40 7.26 -0.63
N ILE A 387 3.34 6.31 -0.62
CA ILE A 387 4.39 6.19 -1.63
C ILE A 387 3.79 5.87 -2.99
N ASN A 388 2.89 4.90 -3.07
CA ASN A 388 2.20 4.57 -4.31
C ASN A 388 1.38 5.74 -4.82
N TRP A 389 0.72 6.48 -3.92
CA TRP A 389 0.00 7.70 -4.29
C TRP A 389 0.93 8.77 -4.88
N LEU A 390 2.09 9.05 -4.26
CA LEU A 390 3.09 9.97 -4.81
C LEU A 390 3.64 9.46 -6.13
N TRP A 391 4.00 8.18 -6.20
CA TRP A 391 4.57 7.53 -7.38
C TRP A 391 3.67 7.66 -8.60
N ARG A 392 2.36 7.52 -8.39
CA ARG A 392 1.34 7.68 -9.45
C ARG A 392 1.22 9.09 -10.02
N ASN A 393 1.62 10.11 -9.25
CA ASN A 393 1.58 11.50 -9.70
C ASN A 393 2.89 11.94 -10.39
N MET A 394 3.90 11.08 -10.44
CA MET A 394 5.17 11.38 -11.12
C MET A 394 5.02 11.33 -12.64
N ARG A 395 5.49 12.38 -13.34
CA ARG A 395 5.43 12.53 -14.80
C ARG A 395 6.81 12.57 -15.40
N ARG A 396 6.96 12.12 -16.65
CA ARG A 396 8.22 12.17 -17.43
C ARG A 396 8.91 13.55 -17.45
N GLU A 397 8.13 14.62 -17.32
CA GLU A 397 8.58 16.02 -17.30
C GLU A 397 9.18 16.45 -15.96
N ASP A 398 8.92 15.72 -14.87
CA ASP A 398 9.53 15.98 -13.55
C ASP A 398 11.02 15.58 -13.51
N PHE A 399 11.55 15.04 -14.60
CA PHE A 399 12.86 14.40 -14.68
C PHE A 399 13.85 15.04 -15.65
N VAL A 400 13.43 16.07 -16.38
CA VAL A 400 14.20 16.70 -17.45
C VAL A 400 14.89 17.98 -16.96
#